data_AF-A0A8H6L650-F1
#
_entry.id   AF-A0A8H6L650-F1
#
_cell.length_a   1.000
_cell.length_b   1.000
_cell.length_c   1.000
_cell.angle_alpha   90.00
_cell.angle_beta   90.00
_cell.angle_gamma   90.00
#
_symmetry.space_group_name_H-M   'P 1'
#
loop_
_entity.id
_entity.type
_entity.pdbx_description
1 polymer ?
#
loop_
_entity_poly.entity_id
_entity_poly.type
_entity_poly.pdbx_seq_one_letter_code
_entity_poly.pdbx_strand_id
1 'polypeptide(L)'
;MIKRSKKNICPWFKFVESTNRWIVTAVADFDALAHRKRSLATPEGSNYNIRLSHVKGGVVTRLPPEPSGFLRVGHAKAALLVDFLARGKGNWNLICPFDVTNPSEELQEFEDSIVDDL
;
A
#
# COMPACT_ATOMS: atom_id res chain seq x y z
N MET A 1 3.20 14.24 12.23
CA MET A 1 4.62 14.56 12.56
C MET A 1 5.54 14.18 11.40
N ILE A 2 5.88 15.14 10.54
CA ILE A 2 6.80 14.95 9.40
C ILE A 2 8.24 14.85 9.95
N LYS A 3 9.00 13.83 9.57
CA LYS A 3 10.40 13.63 10.04
C LYS A 3 11.30 14.76 9.50
N ARG A 4 11.61 15.72 10.39
CA ARG A 4 12.49 16.90 10.20
C ARG A 4 13.98 16.51 10.03
N SER A 5 14.32 15.73 9.01
CA SER A 5 15.62 15.04 8.93
C SER A 5 16.59 15.53 7.84
N LYS A 6 16.43 16.73 7.28
CA LYS A 6 17.44 17.31 6.37
C LYS A 6 18.00 18.60 6.96
N LYS A 7 19.29 18.58 7.35
CA LYS A 7 20.01 19.67 8.06
C LYS A 7 19.84 21.05 7.39
N ASN A 8 19.71 21.08 6.07
CA ASN A 8 19.62 22.32 5.28
C ASN A 8 18.21 22.90 5.17
N ILE A 9 17.18 22.14 5.59
CA ILE A 9 15.77 22.52 5.43
C ILE A 9 15.23 23.15 6.72
N CYS A 10 15.78 22.75 7.87
CA CYS A 10 15.36 23.24 9.19
C CYS A 10 15.40 24.78 9.37
N PRO A 11 16.39 25.53 8.83
CA PRO A 11 16.40 26.99 9.00
C PRO A 11 15.22 27.70 8.32
N TRP A 12 14.84 27.25 7.12
CA TRP A 12 13.74 27.86 6.36
C TRP A 12 12.38 27.56 7.01
N PHE A 13 12.18 26.34 7.50
CA PHE A 13 10.98 26.00 8.28
C PHE A 13 10.88 26.84 9.55
N LYS A 14 11.98 27.03 10.28
CA LYS A 14 12.00 27.91 11.46
C LYS A 14 11.65 29.36 11.11
N PHE A 15 12.18 29.87 10.01
CA PHE A 15 11.86 31.22 9.53
C PHE A 15 10.37 31.34 9.19
N VAL A 16 9.83 30.41 8.40
CA VAL A 16 8.41 30.41 8.00
C VAL A 16 7.48 30.27 9.21
N GLU A 17 7.80 29.38 10.16
CA GLU A 17 7.06 29.22 11.42
C GLU A 17 7.13 30.48 12.30
N SER A 18 8.25 31.22 12.26
CA SER A 18 8.41 32.47 13.02
C SER A 18 7.66 33.66 12.41
N THR A 19 7.65 33.77 11.08
CA THR A 19 7.00 34.87 10.35
C THR A 19 5.49 34.68 10.28
N ASN A 20 5.02 33.42 10.27
CA ASN A 20 3.62 33.08 10.07
C ASN A 20 3.07 32.30 11.26
N ARG A 21 2.70 33.03 12.32
CA ARG A 21 2.14 32.46 13.55
C ARG A 21 0.88 31.61 13.31
N TRP A 22 0.10 31.96 12.29
CA TRP A 22 -1.14 31.29 11.89
C TRP A 22 -0.92 29.87 11.36
N ILE A 23 0.27 29.54 10.83
CA ILE A 23 0.59 28.21 10.32
C ILE A 23 0.57 27.18 11.46
N VAL A 24 1.03 27.55 12.65
CA VAL A 24 1.05 26.65 13.81
C VAL A 24 -0.38 26.25 14.19
N THR A 25 -1.29 27.22 14.24
CA THR A 25 -2.72 26.97 14.52
C THR A 25 -3.35 26.14 13.42
N ALA A 26 -3.14 26.48 12.15
CA ALA A 26 -3.69 25.72 11.02
C ALA A 26 -3.21 24.26 11.02
N VAL A 27 -1.92 24.00 11.27
CA VAL A 27 -1.38 22.64 11.36
C VAL A 27 -2.00 21.89 12.53
N ALA A 28 -2.17 22.53 13.69
CA ALA A 28 -2.83 21.94 14.84
C ALA A 28 -4.30 21.58 14.54
N ASP A 29 -5.02 22.44 13.82
CA ASP A 29 -6.40 22.20 13.41
C ASP A 29 -6.49 21.03 12.41
N PHE A 30 -5.57 20.94 11.44
CA PHE A 30 -5.50 19.82 10.51
C PHE A 30 -5.20 18.49 11.22
N ASP A 31 -4.25 18.49 12.15
CA ASP A 31 -3.93 17.31 12.95
C ASP A 31 -5.14 16.92 13.83
N ALA A 32 -5.81 17.89 14.46
CA ALA A 32 -7.01 17.65 15.26
C ALA A 32 -8.17 17.07 14.43
N LEU A 33 -8.36 17.55 13.19
CA LEU A 33 -9.34 16.99 12.25
C LEU A 33 -8.99 15.55 11.84
N ALA A 34 -7.72 15.27 11.57
CA ALA A 34 -7.26 13.92 11.23
C ALA A 34 -7.46 12.95 12.42
N HIS A 35 -7.19 13.40 13.64
CA HIS A 35 -7.44 12.64 14.86
C HIS A 35 -8.94 12.42 15.11
N ARG A 36 -9.79 13.44 14.92
CA ARG A 36 -11.26 13.29 14.99
C ARG A 36 -11.79 12.28 13.97
N LYS A 37 -11.27 12.31 12.74
CA LYS A 37 -11.67 11.36 11.68
C LYS A 37 -11.29 9.92 12.04
N ARG A 38 -10.16 9.70 12.72
CA ARG A 38 -9.78 8.37 13.25
C ARG A 38 -10.60 7.94 14.47
N SER A 39 -10.96 8.86 15.36
CA SER A 39 -11.77 8.53 16.55
C SER A 39 -13.24 8.28 16.22
N LEU A 40 -13.76 8.91 15.15
CA LEU A 40 -15.10 8.64 14.61
C LEU A 40 -15.14 7.41 13.71
N ALA A 41 -13.99 6.86 13.32
CA ALA A 41 -13.93 5.55 12.69
C ALA A 41 -14.19 4.50 13.78
N THR A 42 -15.32 3.81 13.68
CA THR A 42 -15.67 2.66 14.53
C THR A 42 -14.51 1.65 14.54
N PRO A 43 -14.23 0.94 15.65
CA PRO A 43 -13.21 -0.13 15.68
C PRO A 43 -13.48 -1.24 14.66
N GLU A 44 -14.71 -1.30 14.16
CA GLU A 44 -15.07 -2.01 12.94
C GLU A 44 -14.55 -1.27 11.70
N GLY A 45 -13.24 -1.04 11.65
CA GLY A 45 -12.57 -0.99 10.36
C GLY A 45 -12.94 -2.29 9.63
N SER A 46 -13.33 -2.18 8.37
CA SER A 46 -13.73 -3.30 7.50
C SER A 46 -13.00 -4.57 7.88
N ASN A 47 -13.71 -5.48 8.56
CA ASN A 47 -13.10 -6.69 9.09
C ASN A 47 -12.77 -7.59 7.90
N TYR A 48 -11.54 -7.46 7.41
CA TYR A 48 -11.01 -8.25 6.30
C TYR A 48 -10.79 -9.71 6.69
N ASN A 49 -11.23 -10.13 7.88
CA ASN A 49 -11.29 -11.54 8.25
C ASN A 49 -12.45 -12.20 7.47
N ILE A 50 -12.19 -12.46 6.19
CA ILE A 50 -13.04 -13.32 5.37
C ILE A 50 -13.00 -14.68 6.05
N ARG A 51 -14.06 -15.04 6.78
CA ARG A 51 -14.17 -16.28 7.55
C ARG A 51 -14.19 -17.49 6.60
N LEU A 52 -13.02 -17.87 6.10
CA LEU A 52 -12.80 -19.12 5.37
C LEU A 52 -12.77 -20.26 6.41
N SER A 53 -13.94 -20.64 6.91
CA SER A 53 -14.16 -21.52 8.06
C SER A 53 -13.81 -23.00 7.84
N HIS A 54 -13.50 -23.40 6.60
CA HIS A 54 -13.33 -24.82 6.24
C HIS A 54 -12.06 -25.14 5.44
N VAL A 55 -11.00 -24.33 5.56
CA VAL A 55 -9.76 -24.56 4.79
C VAL A 55 -8.75 -25.31 5.65
N LYS A 56 -8.77 -26.65 5.57
CA LYS A 56 -7.89 -27.53 6.35
C LYS A 56 -6.41 -27.51 5.91
N GLY A 57 -6.09 -26.95 4.74
CA GLY A 57 -4.76 -27.01 4.12
C GLY A 57 -4.02 -25.68 3.96
N GLY A 58 -4.52 -24.59 4.54
CA GLY A 58 -3.98 -23.23 4.31
C GLY A 58 -4.55 -22.55 3.07
N VAL A 59 -4.32 -21.24 2.92
CA VAL A 59 -4.84 -20.45 1.80
C VAL A 59 -3.73 -20.26 0.77
N VAL A 60 -4.01 -20.65 -0.48
CA VAL A 60 -3.14 -20.38 -1.62
C VAL A 60 -3.78 -19.29 -2.44
N THR A 61 -3.05 -18.20 -2.65
CA THR A 61 -3.49 -17.08 -3.48
C THR A 61 -2.60 -16.95 -4.70
N ARG A 62 -3.15 -16.41 -5.77
CA ARG A 62 -2.39 -16.15 -7.00
C ARG A 62 -2.63 -14.76 -7.52
N LEU A 63 -1.59 -14.18 -8.10
CA LEU A 63 -1.67 -12.98 -8.92
C LEU A 63 -1.14 -13.39 -10.31
N PRO A 64 -1.99 -13.48 -11.34
CA PRO A 64 -1.54 -13.71 -12.70
C PRO A 64 -1.40 -12.35 -13.42
N PRO A 65 -0.25 -11.66 -13.33
CA PRO A 65 -0.03 -10.47 -14.12
C PRO A 65 0.14 -10.87 -15.60
N GLU A 66 -0.54 -10.15 -16.48
CA GLU A 66 -0.29 -10.23 -17.91
C GLU A 66 1.00 -9.46 -18.22
N PRO A 67 2.01 -10.08 -18.89
CA PRO A 67 3.27 -9.42 -19.23
C PRO A 67 3.16 -8.52 -20.47
N SER A 68 2.04 -7.79 -20.60
CA SER A 68 1.76 -6.85 -21.68
C SER A 68 2.05 -5.38 -21.31
N GLY A 69 2.42 -5.10 -20.05
CA GLY A 69 2.80 -3.76 -19.63
C GLY A 69 3.23 -3.62 -18.17
N PHE A 70 3.75 -2.43 -17.84
CA PHE A 70 4.25 -2.10 -16.50
C PHE A 70 3.17 -2.11 -15.42
N LEU A 71 3.57 -2.49 -14.20
CA LEU A 71 2.66 -2.45 -13.06
C LEU A 71 2.23 -1.02 -12.73
N ARG A 72 0.96 -0.88 -12.35
CA ARG A 72 0.38 0.40 -11.93
C ARG A 72 -0.10 0.30 -10.49
N VAL A 73 -0.49 1.42 -9.90
CA VAL A 73 -1.02 1.49 -8.51
C VAL A 73 -2.19 0.52 -8.26
N GLY A 74 -2.97 0.20 -9.29
CA GLY A 74 -4.03 -0.82 -9.21
C GLY A 74 -3.49 -2.22 -8.94
N HIS A 75 -2.38 -2.59 -9.58
CA HIS A 75 -1.71 -3.88 -9.35
C HIS A 75 -1.10 -3.95 -7.95
N ALA A 76 -0.49 -2.86 -7.47
CA ALA A 76 0.00 -2.79 -6.09
C ALA A 76 -1.12 -3.05 -5.07
N LYS A 77 -2.32 -2.51 -5.30
CA LYS A 77 -3.48 -2.78 -4.43
C LYS A 77 -3.88 -4.26 -4.45
N ALA A 78 -3.89 -4.89 -5.62
CA ALA A 78 -4.22 -6.31 -5.75
C ALA A 78 -3.17 -7.20 -5.06
N ALA A 79 -1.88 -6.94 -5.30
CA ALA A 79 -0.77 -7.66 -4.68
C ALA A 79 -0.81 -7.55 -3.14
N LEU A 80 -0.98 -6.34 -2.61
CA LEU A 80 -1.06 -6.11 -1.16
C LEU A 80 -2.28 -6.79 -0.53
N LEU A 81 -3.43 -6.79 -1.20
CA LEU A 81 -4.63 -7.46 -0.70
C LEU A 81 -4.42 -8.98 -0.65
N VAL A 82 -3.84 -9.53 -1.71
CA VAL A 82 -3.58 -10.96 -1.85
C VAL A 82 -2.55 -11.44 -0.80
N ASP A 83 -1.48 -10.68 -0.59
CA ASP A 83 -0.47 -10.92 0.45
C ASP A 83 -1.07 -10.80 1.86
N PHE A 84 -1.90 -9.78 2.11
CA PHE A 84 -2.57 -9.63 3.40
C PHE A 84 -3.48 -10.83 3.75
N LEU A 85 -4.25 -11.32 2.77
CA LEU A 85 -5.10 -12.50 2.95
C LEU A 85 -4.30 -13.78 3.18
N ALA A 86 -3.15 -13.91 2.52
CA ALA A 86 -2.23 -15.02 2.67
C ALA A 86 -1.61 -15.06 4.09
N ARG A 87 -1.08 -13.93 4.58
CA ARG A 87 -0.40 -13.85 5.89
C ARG A 87 -1.29 -14.18 7.09
N GLY A 88 -2.60 -13.98 6.99
CA GLY A 88 -3.54 -14.21 8.09
C GLY A 88 -3.74 -15.66 8.52
N LYS A 89 -3.23 -16.66 7.78
CA LYS A 89 -3.63 -18.08 7.95
C LYS A 89 -2.49 -19.09 8.22
N GLY A 90 -1.27 -18.64 8.56
CA GLY A 90 -0.19 -19.48 9.11
C GLY A 90 0.54 -20.40 8.11
N ASN A 91 -0.17 -21.01 7.17
CA ASN A 91 0.40 -21.70 6.00
C ASN A 91 -0.07 -20.99 4.73
N TRP A 92 0.85 -20.26 4.08
CA TRP A 92 0.52 -19.45 2.92
C TRP A 92 1.56 -19.60 1.81
N ASN A 93 1.08 -19.68 0.59
CA ASN A 93 1.88 -19.64 -0.63
C ASN A 93 1.20 -18.64 -1.58
N LEU A 94 1.93 -17.58 -1.95
CA LEU A 94 1.56 -16.70 -3.05
C LEU A 94 2.21 -17.23 -4.32
N ILE A 95 1.41 -17.54 -5.33
CA ILE A 95 1.91 -17.99 -6.63
C ILE A 95 1.74 -16.83 -7.62
N CYS A 96 2.82 -16.44 -8.30
CA CYS A 96 2.77 -15.45 -9.36
C CYS A 96 3.12 -16.12 -10.70
N PRO A 97 2.19 -16.87 -11.32
CA PRO A 97 2.40 -17.39 -12.66
C PRO A 97 2.16 -16.27 -13.67
N PHE A 98 3.10 -16.03 -14.58
CA PHE A 98 2.87 -15.15 -15.72
C PHE A 98 1.77 -15.73 -16.61
N ASP A 99 0.80 -14.90 -16.99
CA ASP A 99 -0.27 -15.30 -17.92
C ASP A 99 0.22 -15.11 -19.36
N VAL A 100 0.89 -16.14 -19.90
CA VAL A 100 1.50 -16.14 -21.25
C VAL A 100 0.52 -16.56 -22.36
N THR A 101 -0.73 -16.08 -22.27
CA THR A 101 -1.79 -16.47 -23.21
C THR A 101 -1.71 -15.75 -24.55
N ASN A 102 -0.86 -14.72 -24.71
CA ASN A 102 -0.80 -13.90 -25.93
C ASN A 102 0.64 -13.61 -26.41
N PRO A 103 1.25 -14.51 -27.20
CA PRO A 103 2.67 -14.44 -27.58
C PRO A 103 3.07 -13.24 -28.46
N SER A 104 2.11 -12.40 -28.89
CA SER A 104 2.38 -11.24 -29.75
C SER A 104 2.57 -9.93 -28.99
N GLU A 105 2.13 -9.85 -27.74
CA GLU A 105 2.21 -8.64 -26.91
C GLU A 105 3.11 -8.80 -25.68
N GLU A 106 3.78 -9.95 -25.57
CA GLU A 106 4.65 -10.30 -24.46
C GLU A 106 6.09 -9.87 -24.77
N LEU A 107 6.64 -8.97 -23.94
CA LEU A 107 8.02 -8.53 -24.01
C LEU A 107 8.73 -8.90 -22.72
N GLN A 108 9.95 -9.42 -22.83
CA GLN A 108 10.78 -9.79 -21.69
C GLN A 108 11.06 -8.60 -20.75
N GLU A 109 11.09 -7.38 -21.28
CA GLU A 109 11.21 -6.14 -20.48
C GLU A 109 10.05 -5.96 -19.47
N PHE A 110 8.83 -6.38 -19.84
CA PHE A 110 7.69 -6.31 -18.94
C PHE A 110 7.75 -7.40 -17.87
N GLU A 111 8.19 -8.61 -18.22
CA GLU A 111 8.42 -9.68 -17.24
C GLU A 111 9.45 -9.26 -16.19
N ASP A 112 10.60 -8.75 -16.62
CA ASP A 112 11.67 -8.30 -15.73
C ASP A 112 11.20 -7.18 -14.81
N SER A 113 10.44 -6.21 -15.33
CA SER A 113 9.89 -5.13 -14.52
C SER A 113 8.83 -5.60 -13.54
N ILE A 114 7.99 -6.57 -13.91
CA ILE A 114 6.97 -7.14 -13.00
C ILE A 114 7.64 -7.90 -11.85
N VAL A 115 8.76 -8.59 -12.10
CA VAL A 115 9.54 -9.26 -11.05
C VAL A 115 10.22 -8.25 -10.12
N ASP A 116 10.74 -7.14 -10.65
CA ASP A 116 11.40 -6.10 -9.82
C ASP A 116 10.40 -5.34 -8.93
N ASP A 117 9.17 -5.14 -9.41
CA ASP A 117 8.13 -4.38 -8.70
C ASP A 117 7.35 -5.18 -7.62
N LEU A 118 7.37 -6.53 -7.65
CA LEU A 118 6.61 -7.42 -6.75
C LEU A 118 7.43 -7.96 -5.57
#